data_AF-A0A5B7UFL7-F1
#
_entry.id   AF-A0A5B7UFL7-F1
#
_cell.length_a   1.000
_cell.length_b   1.000
_cell.length_c   1.000
_cell.angle_alpha   90.00
_cell.angle_beta   90.00
_cell.angle_gamma   90.00
#
_symmetry.space_group_name_H-M   'P 1'
#
loop_
_entity.id
_entity.type
_entity.pdbx_description
1 polymer ?
#
loop_
_entity_poly.entity_id
_entity_poly.type
_entity_poly.pdbx_seq_one_letter_code
_entity_poly.pdbx_strand_id
1 'polypeptide(L)'
;MKKQVEDNELQEENSNFFEDFEEWHDRKYNDEYRFKNKVPFYFNQNNYFKIGLLSLIIPILSLVVAIILDLGIGFYIFFLLTCFPGVRLIIKYYTQKDK
;
A
#
# COMPACT_ATOMS: atom_id res chain seq x y z
N MET A 1 -59.08 -20.06 15.98
CA MET A 1 -57.66 -20.51 16.06
C MET A 1 -57.47 -21.73 15.17
N LYS A 2 -56.99 -21.54 13.94
CA LYS A 2 -56.25 -22.53 13.12
C LYS A 2 -55.80 -21.85 11.82
N LYS A 3 -54.48 -21.73 11.68
CA LYS A 3 -53.65 -21.48 10.49
C LYS A 3 -53.92 -20.20 9.67
N GLN A 4 -53.30 -19.11 10.11
CA GLN A 4 -52.73 -18.08 9.24
C GLN A 4 -51.26 -18.43 9.01
N VAL A 5 -50.97 -19.34 8.07
CA VAL A 5 -49.60 -19.56 7.56
C VAL A 5 -49.79 -20.16 6.18
N GLU A 6 -49.12 -19.60 5.17
CA GLU A 6 -49.11 -19.95 3.73
C GLU A 6 -49.79 -18.91 2.85
N ASP A 7 -49.16 -17.73 2.77
CA ASP A 7 -49.15 -16.87 1.56
C ASP A 7 -47.85 -16.01 1.54
N ASN A 8 -46.78 -16.53 2.17
CA ASN A 8 -45.41 -16.01 2.02
C ASN A 8 -44.55 -17.06 1.30
N GLU A 9 -45.13 -17.75 0.33
CA GLU A 9 -44.35 -18.60 -0.57
C GLU A 9 -43.64 -17.69 -1.58
N LEU A 10 -42.33 -17.56 -1.33
CA LEU A 10 -41.32 -17.55 -2.37
C LEU A 10 -41.39 -16.35 -3.31
N GLN A 11 -41.07 -15.16 -2.78
CA GLN A 11 -40.12 -14.34 -3.53
C GLN A 11 -38.82 -15.15 -3.56
N GLU A 12 -38.68 -15.96 -4.62
CA GLU A 12 -37.38 -16.43 -5.06
C GLU A 12 -36.47 -15.20 -5.12
N GLU A 13 -35.63 -15.08 -4.10
CA GLU A 13 -34.41 -14.31 -4.14
C GLU A 13 -33.57 -14.98 -5.24
N ASN A 14 -33.88 -14.64 -6.50
CA ASN A 14 -32.99 -14.83 -7.63
C ASN A 14 -31.83 -13.87 -7.40
N SER A 15 -31.03 -14.14 -6.37
CA SER A 15 -29.72 -13.56 -6.25
C SER A 15 -28.95 -14.15 -7.42
N ASN A 16 -28.91 -13.37 -8.51
CA ASN A 16 -28.20 -13.77 -9.69
C ASN A 16 -26.78 -14.02 -9.22
N PHE A 17 -26.28 -15.25 -9.36
CA PHE A 17 -24.90 -15.57 -8.98
C PHE A 17 -23.92 -14.51 -9.51
N PHE A 18 -24.19 -13.95 -10.70
CA PHE A 18 -23.44 -12.85 -11.27
C PHE A 18 -23.51 -11.55 -10.46
N GLU A 19 -24.67 -11.18 -9.92
CA GLU A 19 -24.88 -10.00 -9.10
C GLU A 19 -24.22 -10.16 -7.72
N ASP A 20 -24.36 -11.32 -7.09
CA ASP A 20 -23.65 -11.64 -5.85
C ASP A 20 -22.13 -11.72 -6.05
N PHE A 21 -21.70 -12.27 -7.19
CA PHE A 21 -20.29 -12.37 -7.57
C PHE A 21 -19.69 -10.99 -7.87
N GLU A 22 -20.41 -10.14 -8.61
CA GLU A 22 -20.00 -8.79 -8.94
C GLU A 22 -19.95 -7.93 -7.67
N GLU A 23 -20.95 -8.03 -6.79
CA GLU A 23 -20.96 -7.34 -5.50
C GLU A 23 -19.84 -7.86 -4.56
N TRP A 24 -19.56 -9.16 -4.55
CA TRP A 24 -18.42 -9.72 -3.82
C TRP A 24 -17.08 -9.27 -4.40
N HIS A 25 -16.96 -9.27 -5.74
CA HIS A 25 -15.74 -8.90 -6.45
C HIS A 25 -15.43 -7.42 -6.26
N ASP A 26 -16.45 -6.56 -6.39
CA ASP A 26 -16.33 -5.14 -6.10
C ASP A 26 -15.99 -4.91 -4.63
N ARG A 27 -16.64 -5.58 -3.68
CA ARG A 27 -16.22 -5.48 -2.26
C ARG A 27 -14.79 -5.96 -2.02
N LYS A 28 -14.30 -6.95 -2.77
CA LYS A 28 -12.96 -7.54 -2.54
C LYS A 28 -11.83 -6.79 -3.25
N TYR A 29 -12.11 -6.17 -4.39
CA TYR A 29 -11.13 -5.51 -5.25
C TYR A 29 -11.35 -4.00 -5.40
N ASN A 30 -12.40 -3.43 -4.82
CA ASN A 30 -12.51 -1.98 -4.67
C ASN A 30 -11.37 -1.51 -3.75
N ASP A 31 -10.53 -0.63 -4.29
CA ASP A 31 -9.42 -0.02 -3.58
C ASP A 31 -9.89 0.66 -2.29
N GLU A 32 -11.12 1.16 -2.25
CA GLU A 32 -11.73 1.75 -1.06
C GLU A 32 -11.90 0.72 0.09
N TYR A 33 -12.23 -0.53 -0.23
CA TYR A 33 -12.35 -1.63 0.74
C TYR A 33 -11.00 -2.30 1.05
N ARG A 34 -10.13 -2.43 0.03
CA ARG A 34 -8.77 -3.00 0.17
C ARG A 34 -7.86 -2.12 1.01
N PHE A 35 -8.01 -0.80 0.91
CA PHE A 35 -7.24 0.17 1.67
C PHE A 35 -8.00 0.76 2.86
N LYS A 36 -9.30 0.48 3.05
CA LYS A 36 -10.08 0.84 4.24
C LYS A 36 -9.86 2.30 4.69
N ASN A 37 -9.86 3.26 3.76
CA ASN A 37 -9.53 4.67 4.02
C ASN A 37 -8.16 4.93 4.70
N LYS A 38 -7.28 3.94 4.78
CA LYS A 38 -5.92 4.11 5.27
C LYS A 38 -5.06 4.49 4.08
N VAL A 39 -4.73 5.78 4.01
CA VAL A 39 -3.71 6.30 3.11
C VAL A 39 -2.49 5.36 3.20
N PRO A 40 -1.95 4.84 2.08
CA PRO A 40 -0.88 3.87 2.12
C PRO A 40 0.25 4.31 3.04
N PHE A 41 0.95 3.37 3.69
CA PHE A 41 1.88 3.70 4.78
C PHE A 41 2.94 4.75 4.39
N TYR A 42 3.26 4.83 3.09
CA TYR A 42 4.21 5.78 2.49
C TYR A 42 3.67 7.18 2.24
N PHE A 43 2.37 7.41 2.41
CA PHE A 43 1.73 8.73 2.43
C PHE A 43 1.53 9.27 3.85
N ASN A 44 1.71 8.44 4.89
CA ASN A 44 1.63 8.90 6.26
C ASN A 44 2.90 9.69 6.61
N GLN A 45 2.74 10.98 6.89
CA GLN A 45 3.84 11.91 7.18
C GLN A 45 4.67 11.48 8.39
N ASN A 46 4.06 10.83 9.38
CA ASN A 46 4.77 10.28 10.55
C ASN A 46 5.78 9.17 10.16
N ASN A 47 5.62 8.59 8.98
CA ASN A 47 6.50 7.55 8.45
C ASN A 47 7.56 8.10 7.49
N TYR A 48 7.50 9.37 7.07
CA TYR A 48 8.47 9.94 6.12
C TYR A 48 9.91 9.84 6.61
N PHE A 49 10.14 10.06 7.90
CA PHE A 49 11.46 9.87 8.49
C PHE A 49 11.92 8.41 8.41
N LYS A 50 11.05 7.46 8.80
CA LYS A 50 11.36 6.01 8.80
C LYS A 50 11.65 5.50 7.39
N ILE A 51 10.82 5.89 6.42
CA ILE A 51 10.95 5.50 5.01
C ILE A 51 12.18 6.17 4.40
N GLY A 52 12.39 7.46 4.68
CA GLY A 52 13.57 8.19 4.24
C GLY A 52 14.86 7.54 4.74
N LEU A 53 14.90 7.18 6.03
CA LEU A 53 16.04 6.47 6.63
C LEU A 53 16.26 5.09 5.99
N LEU A 54 15.20 4.29 5.82
CA LEU A 54 15.28 2.98 5.16
C LEU A 54 15.78 3.10 3.71
N SER A 55 15.28 4.10 2.98
CA SER A 55 15.70 4.40 1.61
C SER A 55 17.15 4.88 1.51
N LEU A 56 17.82 5.20 2.62
CA LEU A 56 19.26 5.49 2.66
C LEU A 56 20.07 4.28 3.14
N ILE A 57 19.59 3.57 4.17
CA ILE A 57 20.28 2.40 4.73
C ILE A 57 20.36 1.27 3.70
N ILE A 58 19.28 0.99 2.96
CA ILE A 58 19.26 -0.11 1.98
C ILE A 58 20.32 0.09 0.89
N PRO A 59 20.41 1.27 0.23
CA PRO A 59 21.52 1.55 -0.69
C PRO A 59 22.89 1.42 -0.03
N ILE A 60 23.07 1.86 1.22
CA ILE A 60 24.38 1.79 1.91
C ILE A 60 24.80 0.33 2.11
N LEU A 61 23.86 -0.54 2.53
CA LEU A 61 24.12 -1.97 2.63
C LEU A 61 24.44 -2.58 1.25
N SER A 62 23.72 -2.17 0.21
CA SER A 62 24.00 -2.58 -1.17
C SER A 62 25.38 -2.13 -1.65
N LEU A 63 25.85 -0.95 -1.21
CA LEU A 63 27.17 -0.43 -1.54
C LEU A 63 28.28 -1.28 -0.92
N VAL A 64 28.11 -1.70 0.34
CA VAL A 64 29.08 -2.60 1.01
C VAL A 64 29.21 -3.91 0.23
N VAL A 65 28.08 -4.51 -0.17
CA VAL A 65 28.07 -5.73 -0.98
C VAL A 65 28.71 -5.49 -2.35
N ALA A 66 28.43 -4.35 -2.98
CA ALA A 66 29.00 -3.99 -4.26
C ALA A 66 30.52 -3.86 -4.23
N ILE A 67 31.08 -3.28 -3.16
CA ILE A 67 32.53 -3.18 -2.95
C ILE A 67 33.14 -4.57 -2.77
N ILE A 68 32.50 -5.45 -1.98
CA ILE A 68 32.99 -6.82 -1.75
C ILE A 68 33.03 -7.62 -3.06
N LEU A 69 32.04 -7.40 -3.94
CA LEU A 69 31.93 -8.09 -5.22
C LEU A 69 32.67 -7.39 -6.37
N ASP A 70 33.38 -6.30 -6.10
CA ASP A 70 34.05 -5.44 -7.10
C ASP A 70 33.12 -5.05 -8.26
N LEU A 71 31.89 -4.63 -7.93
CA LEU A 71 30.94 -4.16 -8.91
C LEU A 71 31.43 -2.82 -9.49
N GLY A 72 31.49 -2.75 -10.82
CA GLY A 72 32.05 -1.62 -11.55
C GLY A 72 31.34 -0.28 -11.28
N ILE A 73 31.93 0.79 -11.85
CA ILE A 73 31.59 2.18 -11.51
C ILE A 73 30.09 2.54 -11.59
N GLY A 74 29.34 1.84 -12.46
CA GLY A 74 27.89 2.04 -12.63
C GLY A 74 27.09 1.78 -11.35
N PHE A 75 27.55 0.88 -10.48
CA PHE A 75 26.88 0.62 -9.19
C PHE A 75 26.98 1.82 -8.24
N TYR A 76 28.07 2.58 -8.25
CA TYR A 76 28.20 3.80 -7.44
C TYR A 76 27.26 4.91 -7.93
N ILE A 77 27.07 5.03 -9.25
CA ILE A 77 26.14 6.01 -9.82
C ILE A 77 24.70 5.63 -9.47
N PHE A 78 24.34 4.35 -9.62
CA PHE A 78 23.03 3.84 -9.23
C PHE A 78 22.75 4.08 -7.74
N PHE A 79 23.74 3.83 -6.88
CA PHE A 79 23.68 4.13 -5.45
C PHE A 79 23.32 5.60 -5.17
N LEU A 80 24.02 6.55 -5.79
CA LEU A 80 23.76 7.98 -5.62
C LEU A 80 22.33 8.37 -6.03
N LEU A 81 21.83 7.81 -7.13
CA LEU A 81 20.47 8.06 -7.61
C LEU A 81 19.42 7.50 -6.64
N THR A 82 19.64 6.32 -6.09
CA THR A 82 18.71 5.69 -5.12
C THR A 82 18.63 6.41 -3.78
N CYS A 83 19.65 7.17 -3.38
CA CYS A 83 19.63 7.97 -2.16
C CYS A 83 18.75 9.23 -2.26
N PHE A 84 18.57 9.78 -3.47
CA PHE A 84 17.82 11.02 -3.71
C PHE A 84 16.38 11.03 -3.16
N PRO A 85 15.53 10.00 -3.41
CA PRO A 85 14.19 9.94 -2.82
C PRO A 85 14.21 9.88 -1.28
N GLY A 86 15.18 9.18 -0.69
CA GLY A 86 15.36 9.11 0.77
C GLY A 86 15.65 10.47 1.38
N VAL A 87 16.62 11.21 0.82
CA VAL A 87 16.95 12.58 1.26
C VAL A 87 15.73 13.50 1.14
N ARG A 88 15.00 13.45 0.02
CA ARG A 88 13.80 14.26 -0.20
C ARG A 88 12.71 13.99 0.84
N LEU A 89 12.51 12.73 1.25
CA LEU A 89 11.54 12.36 2.28
C LEU A 89 11.95 12.87 3.67
N ILE A 90 13.24 12.81 4.01
CA ILE A 90 13.75 13.35 5.28
C ILE A 90 13.58 14.88 5.33
N ILE A 91 13.93 15.59 4.26
CA ILE A 91 13.73 17.05 4.18
C ILE A 91 12.24 17.38 4.37
N LYS A 92 11.35 16.70 3.65
CA LYS A 92 9.90 16.90 3.79
C LYS A 92 9.41 16.68 5.23
N TYR A 93 9.93 15.67 5.91
CA TYR A 93 9.58 15.41 7.31
C TYR A 93 9.94 16.60 8.22
N TYR A 94 11.15 17.15 8.12
CA TYR A 94 11.55 18.29 8.94
C TYR A 94 10.79 19.57 8.56
N THR A 95 10.64 19.87 7.26
CA THR A 95 9.89 21.05 6.80
C THR A 95 8.42 21.05 7.23
N GLN A 96 7.81 19.88 7.42
CA GLN A 96 6.44 19.76 7.91
C GLN A 96 6.34 19.69 9.44
N LYS A 97 7.37 19.17 10.13
CA LYS A 97 7.43 19.17 11.60
C LYS A 97 7.53 20.58 12.17
N ASP A 98 8.16 21.50 11.44
CA ASP A 98 8.36 22.89 11.86
C ASP A 98 7.18 23.82 11.51
N LYS A 99 6.10 23.29 10.92
CA LYS A 99 4.84 24.00 10.64
C LYS A 99 3.75 23.59 11.63
#